data_AF-A0A238V6Y2-F1
#
_entry.id   AF-A0A238V6Y2-F1
#
_cell.length_a   1.000
_cell.length_b   1.000
_cell.length_c   1.000
_cell.angle_alpha   90.00
_cell.angle_beta   90.00
_cell.angle_gamma   90.00
#
_symmetry.space_group_name_H-M   'P 1'
#
loop_
_entity.id
_entity.type
_entity.pdbx_description
1 polymer ?
#
loop_
_entity_poly.entity_id
_entity_poly.type
_entity_poly.pdbx_seq_one_letter_code
_entity_poly.pdbx_strand_id
1 'polypeptide(L)'
;MSNFSQLKDLVLSLEADFEKFYDKGNSAAGTRVRKGMQELKNMAQTIRTEVQNAKNTAADSAPKAAPAAKKAAPAAKKAAPAKKK
;
A
#
# COMPACT_ATOMS: atom_id res chain seq x y z
N MET A 1 -19.43 -9.20 -2.76
CA MET A 1 -19.06 -9.47 -1.34
C MET A 1 -17.70 -10.17 -1.18
N SER A 2 -17.04 -10.65 -2.23
CA SER A 2 -15.73 -11.33 -2.12
C SER A 2 -14.65 -10.52 -1.40
N ASN A 3 -14.50 -9.24 -1.73
CA ASN A 3 -13.41 -8.40 -1.24
C ASN A 3 -13.37 -8.26 0.29
N PHE A 4 -14.54 -8.16 0.93
CA PHE A 4 -14.64 -8.07 2.39
C PHE A 4 -14.34 -9.41 3.07
N SER A 5 -14.85 -10.52 2.52
CA SER A 5 -14.56 -11.86 3.04
C SER A 5 -13.06 -12.12 3.01
N GLN A 6 -12.41 -11.85 1.87
CA GLN A 6 -10.98 -12.10 1.71
C GLN A 6 -10.13 -11.27 2.69
N LEU A 7 -10.48 -10.01 2.95
CA LEU A 7 -9.81 -9.20 3.97
C LEU A 7 -9.96 -9.81 5.36
N LYS A 8 -11.18 -10.23 5.71
CA LYS A 8 -11.47 -10.86 7.01
C LYS A 8 -10.71 -12.16 7.18
N ASP A 9 -10.74 -13.03 6.17
CA ASP A 9 -10.08 -14.32 6.17
C ASP A 9 -8.56 -14.18 6.30
N LEU A 10 -7.97 -13.18 5.61
CA LEU A 10 -6.54 -12.86 5.76
C LEU A 10 -6.19 -12.48 7.19
N VAL A 11 -6.96 -11.59 7.83
CA VAL A 11 -6.69 -11.16 9.21
C VAL A 11 -6.83 -12.34 10.19
N LEU A 12 -7.88 -13.14 10.05
CA LEU A 12 -8.10 -14.31 10.90
C LEU A 12 -6.97 -15.34 10.75
N SER A 13 -6.47 -15.55 9.53
CA SER A 13 -5.35 -16.48 9.30
C SER A 13 -4.05 -16.05 10.00
N LEU A 14 -3.88 -14.76 10.29
CA LEU A 14 -2.66 -14.21 10.90
C LEU A 14 -2.71 -14.21 12.44
N GLU A 15 -3.87 -14.47 13.06
CA GLU A 15 -4.06 -14.43 14.52
C GLU A 15 -3.04 -15.30 15.27
N ALA A 16 -2.85 -16.54 14.83
CA ALA A 16 -1.89 -17.45 15.44
C ALA A 16 -0.42 -17.01 15.27
N ASP A 17 -0.10 -16.29 14.19
CA ASP A 17 1.25 -15.72 13.99
C ASP A 17 1.42 -14.44 14.82
N PHE A 18 0.36 -13.66 15.06
CA PHE A 18 0.37 -12.51 15.96
C PHE A 18 0.66 -12.93 17.40
N GLU A 19 -0.05 -13.92 17.94
CA GLU A 19 0.23 -14.46 19.29
C GLU A 19 1.67 -14.97 19.40
N LYS A 20 2.12 -15.77 18.43
CA LYS A 20 3.50 -16.31 18.44
C LYS A 20 4.56 -15.21 18.35
N PHE A 21 4.30 -14.12 17.63
CA PHE A 21 5.25 -13.03 17.50
C PHE A 21 5.27 -12.15 18.76
N TYR A 22 4.10 -11.70 19.24
CA TYR A 22 4.01 -10.76 20.36
C TYR A 22 4.27 -11.42 21.72
N ASP A 23 3.76 -12.64 21.95
CA ASP A 23 3.90 -13.29 23.27
C ASP A 23 5.20 -14.09 23.38
N LYS A 24 5.63 -14.70 22.28
CA LYS A 24 6.76 -15.65 22.27
C LYS A 24 8.01 -15.15 21.54
N GLY A 25 7.97 -13.95 20.95
CA GLY A 25 9.12 -13.37 20.25
C GLY A 25 9.56 -14.14 19.01
N ASN A 26 8.68 -14.93 18.37
CA ASN A 26 9.07 -15.77 17.25
C ASN A 26 9.29 -14.96 15.96
N SER A 27 10.55 -14.77 15.57
CA SER A 27 10.97 -14.03 14.37
C SER A 27 10.36 -14.54 13.05
N ALA A 28 10.12 -15.86 12.94
CA ALA A 28 9.50 -16.44 11.76
C ALA A 28 8.02 -16.04 11.63
N ALA A 29 7.30 -16.03 12.76
CA ALA A 29 5.92 -15.55 12.83
C ALA A 29 5.84 -14.04 12.52
N GLY A 30 6.78 -13.24 13.04
CA GLY A 30 6.87 -11.81 12.70
C GLY A 30 7.06 -11.55 11.20
N THR A 31 7.85 -12.38 10.51
CA THR A 31 8.01 -12.29 9.05
C THR A 31 6.69 -12.58 8.31
N ARG A 32 5.90 -13.56 8.79
CA ARG A 32 4.59 -13.89 8.21
C ARG A 32 3.57 -12.79 8.45
N VAL A 33 3.47 -12.28 9.68
CA VAL A 33 2.64 -11.12 10.04
C VAL A 33 2.96 -9.94 9.13
N ARG A 34 4.24 -9.60 8.97
CA ARG A 34 4.65 -8.47 8.11
C ARG A 34 4.24 -8.67 6.64
N LYS A 35 4.40 -9.89 6.09
CA LYS A 35 3.98 -10.20 4.72
C LYS A 35 2.46 -10.13 4.57
N GLY A 36 1.71 -10.72 5.49
CA GLY A 36 0.24 -10.67 5.50
C GLY A 36 -0.30 -9.25 5.63
N MET A 37 0.32 -8.40 6.46
CA MET A 37 -0.04 -6.99 6.55
C MET A 37 0.27 -6.20 5.28
N GLN A 38 1.34 -6.55 4.56
CA GLN A 38 1.64 -5.95 3.26
C GLN A 38 0.58 -6.30 2.21
N GLU A 39 0.12 -7.56 2.20
CA GLU A 39 -0.95 -8.04 1.33
C GLU A 39 -2.28 -7.34 1.65
N LEU A 40 -2.62 -7.23 2.93
CA LEU A 40 -3.81 -6.50 3.40
C LEU A 40 -3.82 -5.04 2.92
N LYS A 41 -2.67 -4.36 2.99
CA LYS A 41 -2.54 -2.97 2.50
C LYS A 41 -2.87 -2.89 1.01
N ASN A 42 -2.32 -3.80 0.22
CA ASN A 42 -2.53 -3.81 -1.22
C ASN A 42 -3.99 -4.09 -1.56
N MET A 43 -4.61 -5.09 -0.92
CA MET A 43 -6.03 -5.41 -1.11
C MET A 43 -6.93 -4.23 -0.73
N ALA A 44 -6.71 -3.61 0.42
CA ALA A 44 -7.47 -2.44 0.85
C ALA A 44 -7.35 -1.27 -0.15
N GLN A 45 -6.17 -1.07 -0.71
CA GLN A 45 -5.93 -0.01 -1.70
C GLN A 45 -6.62 -0.30 -3.04
N THR A 46 -6.62 -1.55 -3.49
CA THR A 46 -7.37 -1.97 -4.68
C THR A 46 -8.86 -1.71 -4.48
N ILE A 47 -9.44 -2.18 -3.37
CA ILE A 47 -10.87 -2.01 -3.07
C ILE A 47 -11.24 -0.52 -2.99
N ARG A 48 -10.42 0.31 -2.34
CA ARG A 48 -10.63 1.75 -2.30
C ARG A 48 -10.69 2.36 -3.70
N THR A 49 -9.75 1.96 -4.56
CA THR A 49 -9.66 2.45 -5.95
C THR A 49 -10.88 2.00 -6.75
N GLU A 50 -11.32 0.75 -6.61
CA GLU A 50 -12.54 0.24 -7.24
C GLU A 50 -13.78 1.04 -6.82
N VAL A 51 -13.94 1.31 -5.53
CA VAL A 51 -15.07 2.12 -5.03
C VAL A 51 -15.02 3.54 -5.59
N GLN A 52 -13.82 4.14 -5.64
CA GLN A 52 -13.67 5.48 -6.18
C GLN A 52 -13.95 5.53 -7.70
N ASN A 53 -13.50 4.52 -8.44
CA ASN A 53 -13.80 4.37 -9.86
C ASN A 53 -15.30 4.12 -10.10
N ALA A 54 -15.96 3.31 -9.25
CA ALA A 54 -17.40 3.09 -9.30
C ALA A 54 -18.19 4.38 -9.06
N LYS A 55 -17.73 5.26 -8.16
CA LYS A 55 -18.31 6.60 -7.97
C LYS A 55 -18.09 7.49 -9.18
N ASN A 56 -16.90 7.47 -9.76
CA ASN A 56 -16.57 8.31 -10.92
C ASN A 56 -17.32 7.83 -12.18
N THR A 57 -17.45 6.52 -12.41
CA THR A 57 -18.20 5.99 -13.56
C THR A 57 -19.71 6.21 -13.44
N ALA A 58 -20.24 6.29 -12.21
CA ALA A 58 -21.63 6.69 -11.98
C ALA A 58 -21.85 8.21 -12.16
N ALA A 59 -20.77 9.00 -12.14
CA ALA A 59 -20.80 10.46 -12.30
C ALA A 59 -20.38 10.94 -13.71
N ASP A 60 -19.87 10.05 -14.57
CA ASP A 60 -19.39 10.38 -15.92
C ASP A 60 -20.53 10.36 -16.95
N SER A 61 -21.45 11.31 -16.75
CA SER A 61 -22.13 12.03 -17.84
C SER A 61 -21.51 13.42 -17.97
N ALA A 62 -20.18 13.56 -17.91
CA ALA A 62 -19.47 14.80 -18.28
C ALA A 62 -17.96 14.56 -18.35
N PRO A 63 -17.28 14.92 -19.47
CA PRO A 63 -15.86 14.64 -19.65
C PRO A 63 -15.02 15.64 -18.85
N LYS A 64 -14.04 15.16 -18.07
CA LYS A 64 -12.98 16.05 -17.56
C LYS A 64 -11.58 15.44 -17.67
N ALA A 65 -10.98 15.77 -18.82
CA ALA A 65 -9.59 16.16 -19.07
C ALA A 65 -8.49 15.60 -18.14
N ALA A 66 -7.60 14.82 -18.75
CA ALA A 66 -6.28 14.46 -18.26
C ALA A 66 -5.42 15.69 -17.90
N PRO A 67 -4.59 15.64 -16.85
CA PRO A 67 -3.41 16.49 -16.77
C PRO A 67 -2.24 15.82 -17.50
N ALA A 68 -1.75 16.55 -18.48
CA ALA A 68 -0.63 16.23 -19.34
C ALA A 68 0.66 15.86 -18.60
N ALA A 69 1.43 14.99 -19.25
CA ALA A 69 2.82 14.74 -18.97
C ALA A 69 3.64 16.05 -18.90
N LYS A 70 4.39 16.24 -17.81
CA LYS A 70 5.68 16.93 -17.86
C LYS A 70 6.79 15.93 -17.61
N LYS A 71 7.39 15.52 -18.72
CA LYS A 71 8.67 14.84 -18.86
C LYS A 71 9.79 15.79 -18.39
N ALA A 72 10.72 15.31 -17.56
CA ALA A 72 12.18 15.51 -17.65
C ALA A 72 12.88 15.32 -16.29
N ALA A 73 13.56 14.19 -16.11
CA ALA A 73 14.86 14.19 -15.43
C ALA A 73 15.91 14.67 -16.45
N PRO A 74 16.96 15.41 -16.02
CA PRO A 74 18.26 14.76 -15.95
C PRO A 74 19.11 15.18 -14.74
N ALA A 75 20.17 14.41 -14.54
CA ALA A 75 21.08 14.40 -13.42
C ALA A 75 22.06 15.59 -13.32
N ALA A 76 22.75 15.63 -12.17
CA ALA A 76 24.14 16.06 -11.95
C ALA A 76 24.43 17.38 -11.20
N LYS A 77 25.18 17.19 -10.10
CA LYS A 77 26.26 18.04 -9.54
C LYS A 77 25.92 19.40 -8.90
N LYS A 78 26.05 19.44 -7.57
CA LYS A 78 26.85 20.44 -6.83
C LYS A 78 27.12 19.89 -5.41
N ALA A 79 28.30 19.36 -5.17
CA ALA A 79 29.47 20.07 -4.61
C ALA A 79 29.37 20.24 -3.08
N ALA A 80 30.14 19.41 -2.38
CA ALA A 80 30.56 19.68 -1.01
C ALA A 80 31.28 21.03 -0.92
N PRO A 81 31.23 21.68 0.25
CA PRO A 81 32.39 22.43 0.70
C PRO A 81 32.83 21.94 2.07
N ALA A 82 34.01 21.33 2.09
CA ALA A 82 34.89 21.41 3.24
C ALA A 82 35.30 22.89 3.42
N LYS A 83 35.14 23.45 4.62
CA LYS A 83 36.09 24.41 5.22
C LYS A 83 35.72 24.76 6.67
N LYS A 84 36.62 24.34 7.57
CA LYS A 84 37.20 25.09 8.69
C LYS A 84 36.26 26.01 9.50
N LYS A 85 36.03 25.64 10.76
CA LYS A 85 36.80 26.17 11.89
C LYS A 85 36.94 25.11 12.96
#